data_AF-A0A377KDW2-F1
#
_entry.id   AF-A0A377KDW2-F1
#
_cell.length_a   1.000
_cell.length_b   1.000
_cell.length_c   1.000
_cell.angle_alpha   90.00
_cell.angle_beta   90.00
_cell.angle_gamma   90.00
#
_symmetry.space_group_name_H-M   'P 1'
#
loop_
_entity.id
_entity.type
_entity.pdbx_description
1 polymer ?
#
loop_
_entity_poly.entity_id
_entity_poly.type
_entity_poly.pdbx_seq_one_letter_code
_entity_poly.pdbx_strand_id
1 'polypeptide(L)'
;MLILDEPTASLDTQEVELLFGLMRQLRDRGVSLIFVTHFLDQVYQVSDRITVLRNGSFVGCRETRELPQIELVKMMLGRELDTHALQRAGRTLLSDKPVAAFKNYGKKGTIAPFDLEVRPGEIVGLAGLLGSGRTETAEVIFGIKPADSGTALIKGKLQTLRSPHQASVLGIGFCPEDRKTDGIIAAASVRENIILALQAQRGWLRPISRKEQQEIAERFIRQLGIRTPSTETTD
;
A
#
# COMPACT_ATOMS: atom_id res chain seq x y z
N MET A 1 30.88 9.57 -12.49
CA MET A 1 29.41 9.51 -12.47
C MET A 1 29.03 8.56 -11.34
N LEU A 2 28.19 8.99 -10.41
CA LEU A 2 27.73 8.19 -9.27
C LEU A 2 26.20 8.02 -9.38
N ILE A 3 25.72 6.79 -9.15
CA ILE A 3 24.29 6.46 -9.18
C ILE A 3 23.92 6.02 -7.76
N LEU A 4 22.87 6.62 -7.20
CA LEU A 4 22.31 6.25 -5.92
C LEU A 4 20.86 5.79 -6.12
N ASP A 5 20.56 4.58 -5.68
CA ASP A 5 19.24 3.96 -5.81
C ASP A 5 18.53 3.90 -4.45
N GLU A 6 17.47 4.70 -4.30
CA GLU A 6 16.69 4.88 -3.06
C GLU A 6 17.53 4.99 -1.76
N PRO A 7 18.61 5.78 -1.72
CA PRO A 7 19.58 5.76 -0.61
C PRO A 7 19.04 6.35 0.71
N THR A 8 17.83 6.92 0.70
CA THR A 8 17.18 7.59 1.84
C THR A 8 16.04 6.76 2.44
N ALA A 9 15.70 5.59 1.88
CA ALA A 9 14.51 4.83 2.27
C ALA A 9 14.51 4.38 3.73
N SER A 10 15.68 4.19 4.34
CA SER A 10 15.86 3.76 5.73
C SER A 10 16.49 4.81 6.64
N LEU A 11 16.64 6.05 6.15
CA LEU A 11 17.34 7.12 6.87
C LEU A 11 16.37 8.05 7.59
N ASP A 12 16.80 8.57 8.74
CA ASP A 12 16.08 9.65 9.41
C ASP A 12 16.35 11.03 8.78
N THR A 13 15.66 12.06 9.26
CA THR A 13 15.78 13.42 8.69
C THR A 13 17.21 13.99 8.79
N GLN A 14 17.94 13.70 9.87
CA GLN A 14 19.30 14.20 10.06
C GLN A 14 20.29 13.49 9.13
N GLU A 15 20.14 12.18 8.98
CA GLU A 15 20.94 11.36 8.08
C GLU A 15 20.72 11.74 6.60
N VAL A 16 19.47 12.05 6.23
CA VAL A 16 19.14 12.57 4.88
C VAL A 16 19.84 13.90 4.61
N GLU A 17 19.84 14.83 5.56
CA GLU A 17 20.52 16.12 5.40
C GLU A 17 22.03 15.96 5.20
N LEU A 18 22.66 15.04 5.94
CA LEU A 18 24.08 14.72 5.79
C LEU A 18 24.38 14.17 4.39
N LEU A 19 23.59 13.22 3.91
CA LEU A 19 23.71 12.66 2.56
C LEU A 19 23.62 13.76 1.50
N PHE A 20 22.65 14.67 1.63
CA PHE A 20 22.49 15.79 0.70
C PHE A 20 23.63 16.79 0.76
N GLY A 21 24.24 16.98 1.93
CA GLY A 21 25.50 17.70 2.08
C GLY A 21 26.62 17.10 1.24
N LEU A 22 26.85 15.79 1.37
CA LEU A 22 27.89 15.07 0.63
C LEU A 22 27.63 15.07 -0.88
N MET A 23 26.37 14.89 -1.31
CA MET A 23 25.99 14.95 -2.72
C MET A 23 26.32 16.32 -3.34
N ARG A 24 26.00 17.41 -2.64
CA ARG A 24 26.33 18.77 -3.11
C ARG A 24 27.85 18.97 -3.22
N GLN A 25 28.62 18.53 -2.23
CA GLN A 25 30.08 18.61 -2.30
C GLN A 25 30.66 17.84 -3.48
N LEU A 26 30.14 16.65 -3.80
CA LEU A 26 30.57 15.87 -4.95
C LEU A 26 30.21 16.56 -6.27
N ARG A 27 29.00 17.11 -6.37
CA ARG A 27 28.57 17.90 -7.54
C ARG A 27 29.47 19.11 -7.76
N ASP A 28 29.80 19.84 -6.70
CA ASP A 28 30.63 21.05 -6.78
C ASP A 28 32.08 20.73 -7.18
N ARG A 29 32.52 19.47 -7.04
CA ARG A 29 33.79 18.94 -7.57
C ARG A 29 33.69 18.44 -9.02
N GLY A 30 32.56 18.66 -9.70
CA GLY A 30 32.33 18.25 -11.09
C GLY A 30 31.85 16.81 -11.26
N VAL A 31 31.42 16.14 -10.19
CA VAL A 31 30.89 14.76 -10.29
C VAL A 31 29.43 14.79 -10.70
N SER A 32 29.10 14.15 -11.82
CA SER A 32 27.70 13.89 -12.21
C SER A 32 27.05 12.82 -11.34
N LEU A 33 25.84 13.10 -10.86
CA LEU A 33 25.06 12.29 -9.94
C LEU A 33 23.72 11.91 -10.57
N ILE A 34 23.33 10.64 -10.45
CA ILE A 34 21.96 10.16 -10.70
C ILE A 34 21.39 9.72 -9.36
N PHE A 35 20.29 10.34 -8.96
CA PHE A 35 19.59 10.05 -7.72
C PHE A 35 18.20 9.50 -8.04
N VAL A 36 17.99 8.21 -7.73
CA VAL A 36 16.70 7.54 -7.94
C VAL A 36 15.93 7.58 -6.62
N THR A 37 14.77 8.21 -6.64
CA THR A 37 13.87 8.32 -5.48
C THR A 37 12.44 8.51 -5.95
N HIS A 38 11.49 8.18 -5.08
CA HIS A 38 10.08 8.50 -5.24
C HIS A 38 9.61 9.60 -4.26
N PHE A 39 10.51 10.11 -3.39
CA PHE A 39 10.21 11.17 -2.44
C PHE A 39 10.36 12.55 -3.11
N LEU A 40 9.23 13.22 -3.38
CA LEU A 40 9.21 14.46 -4.16
C LEU A 40 10.04 15.59 -3.51
N ASP A 41 9.92 15.79 -2.21
CA ASP A 41 10.63 16.87 -1.51
C ASP A 41 12.15 16.72 -1.66
N GLN A 42 12.64 15.47 -1.61
CA GLN A 42 14.05 15.17 -1.86
C GLN A 42 14.46 15.51 -3.28
N VAL A 43 13.66 15.13 -4.29
CA VAL A 43 13.93 15.44 -5.69
C VAL A 43 14.15 16.95 -5.88
N TYR A 44 13.23 17.78 -5.37
CA TYR A 44 13.33 19.24 -5.53
C TYR A 44 14.52 19.86 -4.77
N GLN A 45 15.00 19.21 -3.72
CA GLN A 45 16.09 19.71 -2.90
C GLN A 45 17.48 19.49 -3.52
N VAL A 46 17.69 18.38 -4.25
CA VAL A 46 19.03 17.98 -4.72
C VAL A 46 19.20 17.85 -6.22
N SER A 47 18.14 17.91 -7.02
CA SER A 47 18.22 17.72 -8.46
C SER A 47 18.22 19.03 -9.25
N ASP A 48 19.02 19.07 -10.32
CA ASP A 48 18.95 20.13 -11.34
C ASP A 48 17.94 19.77 -12.45
N ARG A 49 17.77 18.46 -12.71
CA ARG A 49 16.87 17.90 -13.73
C ARG A 49 16.16 16.66 -13.20
N ILE A 50 14.92 16.49 -13.63
CA ILE A 50 14.06 15.37 -13.24
C ILE A 50 13.71 14.58 -14.49
N THR A 51 13.97 13.27 -14.45
CA THR A 51 13.59 12.34 -15.51
C THR A 51 12.55 11.37 -14.96
N VAL A 52 11.40 11.28 -15.63
CA VAL A 52 10.32 10.38 -15.22
C VAL A 52 10.29 9.18 -16.15
N LEU A 53 10.41 7.99 -15.55
CA LEU A 53 10.15 6.70 -16.19
C LEU A 53 8.84 6.16 -15.63
N ARG A 54 7.96 5.66 -16.51
CA ARG A 54 6.68 5.06 -16.12
C ARG A 54 6.41 3.83 -16.97
N ASN A 55 6.05 2.72 -16.33
CA ASN A 55 5.78 1.45 -17.01
C ASN A 55 6.91 1.04 -17.98
N GLY A 56 8.17 1.19 -17.56
CA GLY A 56 9.35 0.89 -18.37
C GLY A 56 9.58 1.83 -19.56
N SER A 57 8.80 2.91 -19.68
CA SER A 57 8.89 3.87 -20.79
C SER A 57 9.34 5.24 -20.29
N PHE A 58 10.12 5.95 -21.10
CA PHE A 58 10.48 7.34 -20.85
C PHE A 58 9.27 8.25 -21.05
N VAL A 59 8.88 8.98 -20.00
CA VAL A 59 7.77 9.94 -20.05
C VAL A 59 8.28 11.34 -20.41
N GLY A 60 9.41 11.75 -19.81
CA GLY A 60 9.97 13.06 -20.07
C GLY A 60 11.12 13.42 -19.13
N CYS A 61 11.86 14.46 -19.51
CA CYS A 61 12.91 15.10 -18.72
C CYS A 61 12.64 16.61 -18.69
N ARG A 62 12.73 17.22 -17.51
CA ARG A 62 12.51 18.67 -17.28
C ARG A 62 13.53 19.21 -16.30
N GLU A 63 13.79 20.50 -16.36
CA GLU A 63 14.54 21.19 -15.30
C GLU A 63 13.70 21.24 -14.03
N THR A 64 14.34 21.00 -12.88
CA THR A 64 13.66 20.98 -11.58
C THR A 64 12.96 22.30 -11.27
N ARG A 65 13.54 23.42 -11.71
CA ARG A 65 13.00 24.78 -11.49
C ARG A 65 11.75 25.08 -12.32
N GLU A 66 11.58 24.38 -13.44
CA GLU A 66 10.48 24.62 -14.40
C GLU A 66 9.32 23.65 -14.24
N LEU A 67 9.45 22.64 -13.36
CA LEU A 67 8.46 21.59 -13.19
C LEU A 67 7.74 21.70 -11.84
N PRO A 68 6.50 22.21 -11.79
CA PRO A 68 5.71 22.19 -10.56
C PRO A 68 5.45 20.77 -10.04
N GLN A 69 5.41 20.60 -8.71
CA GLN A 69 5.23 19.30 -8.06
C GLN A 69 3.99 18.55 -8.54
N ILE A 70 2.89 19.27 -8.76
CA ILE A 70 1.64 18.68 -9.26
C ILE A 70 1.78 18.11 -10.68
N GLU A 71 2.62 18.71 -11.52
CA GLU A 71 2.86 18.25 -12.88
C GLU A 71 3.79 17.04 -12.87
N LEU A 72 4.81 17.03 -12.01
CA LEU A 72 5.65 15.85 -11.77
C LEU A 72 4.80 14.65 -11.33
N VAL A 73 3.88 14.85 -10.38
CA VAL A 73 2.94 13.80 -9.94
C VAL A 73 2.09 13.27 -11.10
N LYS A 74 1.58 14.16 -11.97
CA LYS A 74 0.84 13.75 -13.17
C LYS A 74 1.71 12.92 -14.12
N MET A 75 2.96 13.32 -14.34
CA MET A 75 3.92 12.57 -15.17
C MET A 75 4.15 11.16 -14.60
N MET A 76 4.38 11.05 -13.29
CA MET A 76 4.64 9.80 -12.57
C MET A 76 3.43 8.86 -12.59
N LEU A 77 2.24 9.37 -12.26
CA LEU A 77 1.02 8.55 -12.16
C LEU A 77 0.38 8.24 -13.52
N GLY A 78 0.67 9.05 -14.54
CA GLY A 78 0.07 8.92 -15.86
C GLY A 78 -1.44 9.10 -15.91
N ARG A 79 -1.97 9.74 -14.87
CA ARG A 79 -3.34 10.20 -14.80
C ARG A 79 -3.26 11.72 -14.84
N GLU A 80 -4.07 12.37 -15.67
CA GLU A 80 -4.64 13.63 -15.20
C GLU A 80 -5.21 13.29 -13.82
N LEU A 81 -4.95 14.08 -12.77
CA LEU A 81 -5.59 13.85 -11.49
C LEU A 81 -7.10 13.93 -11.72
N ASP A 82 -7.66 12.79 -12.08
CA ASP A 82 -8.99 12.66 -12.62
C ASP A 82 -9.82 12.86 -11.37
N THR A 83 -10.34 14.07 -11.20
CA THR A 83 -11.26 14.41 -10.12
C THR A 83 -12.45 13.44 -10.12
N HIS A 84 -12.68 12.74 -11.23
CA HIS A 84 -13.59 11.61 -11.38
C HIS A 84 -13.20 10.32 -10.64
N ALA A 85 -11.93 10.05 -10.35
CA ALA A 85 -11.54 8.89 -9.53
C ALA A 85 -12.04 9.02 -8.08
N LEU A 86 -12.06 10.24 -7.54
CA LEU A 86 -12.72 10.56 -6.26
C LEU A 86 -14.25 10.42 -6.36
N GLN A 87 -14.84 10.66 -7.53
CA GLN A 87 -16.29 10.51 -7.75
C GLN A 87 -16.75 9.07 -8.02
N ARG A 88 -15.84 8.17 -8.42
CA ARG A 88 -16.16 6.75 -8.72
C ARG A 88 -16.29 5.88 -7.46
N ALA A 89 -15.80 6.34 -6.32
CA ALA A 89 -16.21 5.76 -5.04
C ALA A 89 -17.70 6.11 -4.88
N GLY A 90 -18.58 5.11 -5.04
CA GLY A 90 -20.01 5.30 -4.83
C GLY A 90 -20.27 6.10 -3.55
N ARG A 91 -21.30 6.96 -3.56
CA ARG A 91 -21.66 7.80 -2.41
C ARG A 91 -21.80 6.93 -1.18
N THR A 92 -20.76 6.89 -0.36
CA THR A 92 -20.82 6.21 0.94
C THR A 92 -21.78 7.05 1.77
N LEU A 93 -22.88 6.44 2.19
CA LEU A 93 -23.86 7.11 3.04
C LEU A 93 -23.17 7.41 4.38
N LEU A 94 -22.90 8.69 4.60
CA LEU A 94 -22.36 9.17 5.87
C LEU A 94 -23.35 8.84 6.99
N SER A 95 -22.82 8.36 8.11
CA SER A 95 -23.62 7.98 9.28
C SER A 95 -22.78 8.17 10.53
N ASP A 96 -23.40 8.66 11.60
CA ASP A 96 -22.74 8.80 12.90
C ASP A 96 -22.52 7.45 13.59
N LYS A 97 -23.26 6.41 13.19
CA LYS A 97 -23.07 5.04 13.69
C LYS A 97 -21.80 4.44 13.11
N PRO A 98 -20.84 3.97 13.94
CA PRO A 98 -19.65 3.30 13.47
C PRO A 98 -19.97 2.03 12.66
N VAL A 99 -19.25 1.82 11.57
CA VAL A 99 -19.27 0.55 10.82
C VAL A 99 -18.34 -0.49 11.45
N ALA A 100 -17.30 -0.03 12.14
CA ALA A 100 -16.43 -0.86 12.96
C ALA A 100 -16.15 -0.12 14.28
N ALA A 101 -16.25 -0.82 15.40
CA ALA A 101 -15.93 -0.30 16.71
C ALA A 101 -15.18 -1.35 17.53
N PHE A 102 -14.08 -0.95 18.14
CA PHE A 102 -13.22 -1.77 18.99
C PHE A 102 -13.18 -1.10 20.35
N LYS A 103 -13.43 -1.87 21.41
CA LYS A 103 -13.44 -1.35 22.78
C LYS A 103 -12.60 -2.22 23.69
N ASN A 104 -11.63 -1.62 24.38
CA ASN A 104 -10.58 -2.27 25.17
C ASN A 104 -9.92 -3.42 24.40
N TYR A 105 -9.80 -3.28 23.08
CA TYR A 105 -9.36 -4.37 22.20
C TYR A 105 -7.84 -4.45 22.22
N GLY A 106 -7.28 -5.63 22.44
CA GLY A 106 -5.85 -5.75 22.63
C GLY A 106 -5.32 -7.17 22.63
N LYS A 107 -3.99 -7.26 22.62
CA LYS A 107 -3.24 -8.52 22.67
C LYS A 107 -2.08 -8.38 23.65
N LYS A 108 -2.13 -9.11 24.76
CA LYS A 108 -1.07 -9.13 25.77
C LYS A 108 0.28 -9.44 25.14
N GLY A 109 1.28 -8.60 25.44
CA GLY A 109 2.65 -8.73 24.92
C GLY A 109 2.82 -8.25 23.48
N THR A 110 1.79 -7.66 22.86
CA THR A 110 1.84 -7.17 21.48
C THR A 110 1.31 -5.74 21.38
N ILE A 111 0.08 -5.49 21.82
CA ILE A 111 -0.53 -4.15 21.81
C ILE A 111 -1.36 -3.94 23.07
N ALA A 112 -1.20 -2.79 23.72
CA ALA A 112 -2.04 -2.40 24.84
C ALA A 112 -3.51 -2.26 24.39
N PRO A 113 -4.48 -2.48 25.29
CA PRO A 113 -5.89 -2.29 24.96
C PRO A 113 -6.17 -0.89 24.41
N PHE A 114 -6.91 -0.81 23.31
CA PHE A 114 -7.28 0.44 22.67
C PHE A 114 -8.77 0.50 22.35
N ASP A 115 -9.26 1.74 22.20
CA ASP A 115 -10.58 2.06 21.70
C ASP A 115 -10.46 2.70 20.31
N LEU A 116 -11.25 2.23 19.34
CA LEU A 116 -11.26 2.75 17.98
C LEU A 116 -12.66 2.62 17.39
N GLU A 117 -13.20 3.70 16.86
CA GLU A 117 -14.44 3.71 16.09
C GLU A 117 -14.19 4.27 14.69
N VAL A 118 -14.74 3.61 13.68
CA VAL A 118 -14.64 4.02 12.27
C VAL A 118 -16.04 4.14 11.70
N ARG A 119 -16.40 5.32 11.19
CA ARG A 119 -17.69 5.60 10.56
C ARG A 119 -17.66 5.36 9.04
N PRO A 120 -18.83 5.15 8.40
CA PRO A 120 -18.90 5.07 6.95
C PRO A 120 -18.31 6.30 6.26
N GLY A 121 -17.32 6.07 5.38
CA GLY A 121 -16.65 7.12 4.61
C GLY A 121 -15.54 7.85 5.37
N GLU A 122 -15.29 7.50 6.63
CA GLU A 122 -14.21 8.05 7.42
C GLU A 122 -12.86 7.42 7.05
N ILE A 123 -11.81 8.25 7.00
CA ILE A 123 -10.43 7.79 6.87
C ILE A 123 -9.73 8.05 8.19
N VAL A 124 -9.26 6.99 8.85
CA VAL A 124 -8.53 7.07 10.11
C VAL A 124 -7.05 6.80 9.85
N GLY A 125 -6.19 7.74 10.24
CA GLY A 125 -4.74 7.58 10.19
C GLY A 125 -4.17 7.17 11.54
N LEU A 126 -3.36 6.10 11.57
CA LEU A 126 -2.55 5.73 12.73
C LEU A 126 -1.09 6.11 12.47
N ALA A 127 -0.57 7.06 13.25
CA ALA A 127 0.82 7.52 13.18
C ALA A 127 1.56 7.26 14.49
N GLY A 128 2.88 7.06 14.40
CA GLY A 128 3.74 6.77 15.55
C GLY A 128 5.12 6.29 15.11
N LEU A 129 6.07 6.30 16.04
CA LEU A 129 7.44 5.82 15.80
C LEU A 129 7.46 4.31 15.50
N LEU A 130 8.62 3.82 15.04
CA LEU A 130 8.84 2.38 14.90
C LEU A 130 8.58 1.67 16.24
N GLY A 131 7.84 0.57 16.19
CA GLY A 131 7.46 -0.17 17.40
C GLY A 131 6.30 0.44 18.21
N SER A 132 5.65 1.50 17.72
CA SER A 132 4.48 2.08 18.41
C SER A 132 3.21 1.23 18.32
N GLY A 133 3.24 0.08 17.65
CA GLY A 133 2.09 -0.82 17.55
C GLY A 133 1.17 -0.63 16.34
N ARG A 134 1.59 0.13 15.31
CA ARG A 134 0.77 0.43 14.12
C ARG A 134 0.37 -0.84 13.36
N THR A 135 1.38 -1.65 13.01
CA THR A 135 1.21 -2.90 12.28
C THR A 135 0.46 -3.92 13.14
N GLU A 136 0.83 -4.02 14.41
CA GLU A 136 0.18 -4.89 15.39
C GLU A 136 -1.31 -4.57 15.58
N THR A 137 -1.67 -3.28 15.60
CA THR A 137 -3.06 -2.86 15.69
C THR A 137 -3.87 -3.36 14.49
N ALA A 138 -3.33 -3.20 13.28
CA ALA A 138 -3.98 -3.67 12.06
C ALA A 138 -4.09 -5.21 12.01
N GLU A 139 -3.04 -5.93 12.42
CA GLU A 139 -3.03 -7.40 12.51
C GLU A 139 -4.06 -7.94 13.51
N VAL A 140 -4.20 -7.27 14.66
CA VAL A 140 -5.17 -7.65 15.70
C VAL A 140 -6.60 -7.37 15.25
N ILE A 141 -6.84 -6.24 14.59
CA ILE A 141 -8.14 -5.90 13.98
C ILE A 141 -8.51 -6.93 12.90
N PHE A 142 -7.56 -7.35 12.08
CA PHE A 142 -7.81 -8.32 11.01
C PHE A 142 -7.86 -9.78 11.50
N GLY A 143 -7.51 -10.04 12.76
CA GLY A 143 -7.50 -11.38 13.34
C GLY A 143 -6.31 -12.24 12.92
N ILE A 144 -5.24 -11.65 12.38
CA ILE A 144 -3.94 -12.32 12.18
C ILE A 144 -3.36 -12.71 13.55
N LYS A 145 -3.40 -11.76 14.49
CA LYS A 145 -3.08 -11.98 15.91
C LYS A 145 -4.38 -11.88 16.71
N PRO A 146 -4.99 -12.99 17.13
CA PRO A 146 -6.28 -12.95 17.82
C PRO A 146 -6.23 -12.16 19.13
N ALA A 147 -7.10 -11.17 19.28
CA ALA A 147 -7.20 -10.39 20.52
C ALA A 147 -7.52 -11.30 21.73
N ASP A 148 -6.95 -10.96 22.88
CA ASP A 148 -7.22 -11.61 24.17
C ASP A 148 -8.00 -10.73 25.14
N SER A 149 -8.34 -9.51 24.72
CA SER A 149 -9.10 -8.53 25.49
C SER A 149 -10.02 -7.71 24.60
N GLY A 150 -11.08 -7.18 25.20
CA GLY A 150 -12.01 -6.26 24.56
C GLY A 150 -13.07 -6.90 23.70
N THR A 151 -13.74 -6.04 22.93
CA THR A 151 -14.86 -6.40 22.05
C THR A 151 -14.74 -5.70 20.70
N ALA A 152 -15.13 -6.41 19.63
CA ALA A 152 -15.23 -5.86 18.29
C ALA A 152 -16.69 -5.88 17.82
N LEU A 153 -17.21 -4.74 17.36
CA LEU A 153 -18.51 -4.63 16.70
C LEU A 153 -18.29 -4.26 15.24
N ILE A 154 -18.74 -5.11 14.33
CA ILE A 154 -18.67 -4.87 12.88
C ILE A 154 -20.09 -4.84 12.34
N LYS A 155 -20.44 -3.75 11.64
CA LYS A 155 -21.79 -3.48 11.11
C LYS A 155 -22.88 -3.67 12.18
N GLY A 156 -22.60 -3.18 13.39
CA GLY A 156 -23.51 -3.23 14.54
C GLY A 156 -23.65 -4.59 15.23
N LYS A 157 -22.88 -5.62 14.83
CA LYS A 157 -22.92 -6.95 15.46
C LYS A 157 -21.62 -7.24 16.17
N LEU A 158 -21.69 -7.80 17.37
CA LEU A 158 -20.52 -8.30 18.09
C LEU A 158 -19.85 -9.42 17.28
N GLN A 159 -18.54 -9.32 17.09
CA GLN A 159 -17.74 -10.27 16.34
C GLN A 159 -16.56 -10.76 17.17
N THR A 160 -16.18 -12.02 16.94
CA THR A 160 -14.97 -12.61 17.48
C THR A 160 -14.01 -12.83 16.31
N LEU A 161 -13.06 -11.92 16.12
CA LEU A 161 -12.12 -11.94 14.99
C LEU A 161 -10.87 -12.74 15.39
N ARG A 162 -10.91 -14.06 15.17
CA ARG A 162 -9.82 -15.00 15.47
C ARG A 162 -9.07 -15.49 14.24
N SER A 163 -9.48 -15.08 13.04
CA SER A 163 -8.77 -15.39 11.82
C SER A 163 -8.98 -14.35 10.72
N PRO A 164 -8.01 -14.18 9.80
CA PRO A 164 -8.14 -13.33 8.60
C PRO A 164 -9.40 -13.61 7.78
N HIS A 165 -9.76 -14.90 7.65
CA HIS A 165 -10.95 -15.32 6.91
C HIS A 165 -12.24 -14.73 7.49
N GLN A 166 -12.38 -14.70 8.82
CA GLN A 166 -13.57 -14.12 9.47
C GLN A 166 -13.69 -12.62 9.19
N ALA A 167 -12.58 -11.88 9.31
CA ALA A 167 -12.55 -10.46 8.99
C ALA A 167 -12.89 -10.21 7.51
N SER A 168 -12.34 -11.02 6.59
CA SER A 168 -12.59 -10.91 5.16
C SER A 168 -14.06 -11.13 4.78
N VAL A 169 -14.73 -12.15 5.35
CA VAL A 169 -16.17 -12.40 5.13
C VAL A 169 -17.04 -11.24 5.63
N LEU A 170 -16.59 -10.51 6.65
CA LEU A 170 -17.26 -9.31 7.15
C LEU A 170 -17.02 -8.06 6.26
N GLY A 171 -16.16 -8.18 5.25
CA GLY A 171 -15.82 -7.12 4.31
C GLY A 171 -14.64 -6.26 4.74
N ILE A 172 -13.81 -6.74 5.68
CA ILE A 172 -12.56 -6.07 6.05
C ILE A 172 -11.47 -6.54 5.09
N GLY A 173 -10.79 -5.59 4.44
CA GLY A 173 -9.59 -5.87 3.65
C GLY A 173 -8.34 -5.57 4.47
N PHE A 174 -7.27 -6.31 4.23
CA PHE A 174 -5.96 -6.08 4.85
C PHE A 174 -4.91 -5.96 3.75
N CYS A 175 -4.08 -4.93 3.88
CA CYS A 175 -2.95 -4.69 3.01
C CYS A 175 -1.71 -4.72 3.91
N PRO A 176 -0.84 -5.74 3.78
CA PRO A 176 0.36 -5.84 4.60
C PRO A 176 1.36 -4.73 4.24
N GLU A 177 2.25 -4.45 5.18
CA GLU A 177 3.35 -3.49 5.01
C GLU A 177 4.38 -4.03 4.00
N ASP A 178 4.82 -5.28 4.15
CA ASP A 178 5.65 -5.96 3.16
C ASP A 178 4.80 -6.75 2.16
N ARG A 179 4.63 -6.17 0.97
CA ARG A 179 3.87 -6.80 -0.12
C ARG A 179 4.51 -8.06 -0.69
N LYS A 180 5.84 -8.23 -0.58
CA LYS A 180 6.55 -9.36 -1.20
C LYS A 180 6.52 -10.58 -0.31
N THR A 181 6.73 -10.41 1.00
CA THR A 181 6.74 -11.53 1.94
C THR A 181 5.34 -11.93 2.37
N ASP A 182 4.47 -10.95 2.61
CA ASP A 182 3.20 -11.19 3.29
C ASP A 182 1.98 -10.96 2.37
N GLY A 183 2.20 -10.34 1.20
CA GLY A 183 1.14 -9.99 0.26
C GLY A 183 0.89 -10.99 -0.87
N ILE A 184 1.88 -11.83 -1.20
CA ILE A 184 1.83 -12.78 -2.32
C ILE A 184 2.53 -14.10 -1.97
N ILE A 185 2.20 -15.15 -2.72
CA ILE A 185 2.99 -16.38 -2.77
C ILE A 185 3.88 -16.28 -4.00
N ALA A 186 5.17 -15.98 -3.81
CA ALA A 186 6.12 -15.78 -4.89
C ALA A 186 6.25 -16.99 -5.83
N ALA A 187 6.19 -18.21 -5.27
CA ALA A 187 6.25 -19.45 -6.05
C ALA A 187 4.97 -19.74 -6.86
N ALA A 188 3.89 -18.96 -6.66
CA ALA A 188 2.63 -19.15 -7.34
C ALA A 188 2.50 -18.19 -8.52
N SER A 189 1.79 -18.61 -9.57
CA SER A 189 1.50 -17.76 -10.72
C SER A 189 0.61 -16.57 -10.36
N VAL A 190 0.55 -15.57 -11.25
CA VAL A 190 -0.40 -14.45 -11.12
C VAL A 190 -1.85 -14.94 -10.96
N ARG A 191 -2.26 -15.95 -11.75
CA ARG A 191 -3.58 -16.59 -11.62
C ARG A 191 -3.76 -17.20 -10.24
N GLU A 192 -2.80 -17.97 -9.75
CA GLU A 192 -2.91 -18.64 -8.46
C GLU A 192 -3.00 -17.66 -7.30
N ASN A 193 -2.22 -16.57 -7.32
CA ASN A 193 -2.31 -15.50 -6.32
C ASN A 193 -3.71 -14.85 -6.30
N ILE A 194 -4.29 -14.56 -7.46
CA ILE A 194 -5.64 -13.98 -7.56
C ILE A 194 -6.71 -14.97 -7.08
N ILE A 195 -6.62 -16.22 -7.53
CA ILE A 195 -7.64 -17.23 -7.28
C ILE A 195 -7.59 -17.74 -5.84
N LEU A 196 -6.41 -17.83 -5.23
CA LEU A 196 -6.27 -18.31 -3.85
C LEU A 196 -7.12 -17.48 -2.88
N ALA A 197 -7.08 -16.15 -3.00
CA ALA A 197 -7.88 -15.25 -2.19
C ALA A 197 -9.40 -15.48 -2.39
N LEU A 198 -9.84 -15.65 -3.64
CA LEU A 198 -11.24 -15.91 -3.98
C LEU A 198 -11.69 -17.31 -3.55
N GLN A 199 -10.83 -18.32 -3.69
CA GLN A 199 -11.10 -19.69 -3.30
C GLN A 199 -11.21 -19.82 -1.78
N ALA A 200 -10.36 -19.10 -1.03
CA ALA A 200 -10.44 -19.04 0.42
C ALA A 200 -11.78 -18.47 0.89
N GLN A 201 -12.31 -17.43 0.24
CA GLN A 201 -13.63 -16.87 0.56
C GLN A 201 -14.79 -17.79 0.15
N ARG A 202 -14.68 -18.50 -0.98
CA ARG A 202 -15.71 -19.42 -1.48
C ARG A 202 -15.75 -20.74 -0.71
N GLY A 203 -14.64 -21.10 -0.06
CA GLY A 203 -14.43 -22.34 0.68
C GLY A 203 -13.91 -23.49 -0.19
N TRP A 204 -13.12 -24.38 0.41
CA TRP A 204 -12.43 -25.48 -0.28
C TRP A 204 -13.36 -26.54 -0.89
N LEU A 205 -14.61 -26.64 -0.42
CA LEU A 205 -15.61 -27.59 -0.92
C LEU A 205 -16.26 -27.16 -2.24
N ARG A 206 -15.98 -25.94 -2.73
CA ARG A 206 -16.53 -25.39 -3.97
C ARG A 206 -15.40 -24.86 -4.85
N PRO A 207 -14.59 -25.76 -5.46
CA PRO A 207 -13.44 -25.34 -6.26
C PRO A 207 -13.87 -24.55 -7.49
N ILE A 208 -13.11 -23.51 -7.82
CA ILE A 208 -13.26 -22.73 -9.05
C ILE A 208 -12.63 -23.52 -10.19
N SER A 209 -13.40 -23.78 -11.26
CA SER A 209 -12.91 -24.54 -12.41
C SER A 209 -11.74 -23.81 -13.09
N ARG A 210 -10.80 -24.54 -13.70
CA ARG A 210 -9.62 -23.93 -14.36
C ARG A 210 -10.00 -22.88 -15.41
N LYS A 211 -11.09 -23.11 -16.15
CA LYS A 211 -11.63 -22.15 -17.13
C LYS A 211 -12.09 -20.85 -16.44
N GLU A 212 -12.89 -20.98 -15.38
CA GLU A 212 -13.37 -19.83 -14.59
C GLU A 212 -12.20 -19.09 -13.92
N GLN A 213 -11.17 -19.81 -13.45
CA GLN A 213 -9.96 -19.20 -12.91
C GLN A 213 -9.24 -18.30 -13.94
N GLN A 214 -9.09 -18.79 -15.17
CA GLN A 214 -8.47 -18.03 -16.26
C GLN A 214 -9.27 -16.77 -16.60
N GLU A 215 -10.58 -16.90 -16.76
CA GLU A 215 -11.48 -15.77 -17.05
C GLU A 215 -11.43 -14.70 -15.95
N ILE A 216 -11.42 -15.12 -14.69
CA ILE A 216 -11.28 -14.23 -13.54
C ILE A 216 -9.92 -13.53 -13.54
N ALA A 217 -8.83 -14.29 -13.71
CA ALA A 217 -7.48 -13.75 -13.69
C ALA A 217 -7.28 -12.71 -14.81
N GLU A 218 -7.70 -13.02 -16.04
CA GLU A 218 -7.64 -12.07 -17.16
C GLU A 218 -8.47 -10.81 -16.90
N ARG A 219 -9.66 -10.95 -16.31
CA ARG A 219 -10.49 -9.81 -15.94
C ARG A 219 -9.76 -8.91 -14.94
N PHE A 220 -9.16 -9.47 -13.90
CA PHE A 220 -8.41 -8.70 -12.90
C PHE A 220 -7.13 -8.09 -13.47
N ILE A 221 -6.39 -8.81 -14.33
CA ILE A 221 -5.22 -8.28 -15.04
C ILE A 221 -5.60 -7.04 -15.84
N ARG A 222 -6.71 -7.09 -16.60
CA ARG A 222 -7.21 -5.95 -17.38
C ARG A 222 -7.68 -4.80 -16.48
N GLN A 223 -8.47 -5.08 -15.44
CA GLN A 223 -9.06 -4.05 -14.58
C GLN A 223 -8.02 -3.34 -13.69
N LEU A 224 -7.04 -4.09 -13.16
CA LEU A 224 -6.01 -3.57 -12.27
C LEU A 224 -4.75 -3.12 -13.02
N GLY A 225 -4.67 -3.40 -14.32
CA GLY A 225 -3.50 -3.05 -15.15
C GLY A 225 -2.24 -3.81 -14.76
N ILE A 226 -2.38 -5.08 -14.33
CA ILE A 226 -1.26 -5.93 -13.92
C ILE A 226 -0.35 -6.15 -15.12
N ARG A 227 0.93 -5.78 -14.98
CA ARG A 227 1.95 -5.98 -16.02
C ARG A 227 2.52 -7.39 -15.88
N THR A 228 2.05 -8.30 -16.73
CA THR A 228 2.54 -9.67 -16.78
C THR A 228 2.54 -10.18 -18.23
N PRO A 229 3.53 -10.99 -18.66
CA PRO A 229 3.51 -11.67 -19.96
C PRO A 229 2.33 -12.64 -20.10
N SER A 230 1.94 -13.31 -19.01
CA SER A 230 0.81 -14.26 -19.00
C SER A 230 0.20 -14.42 -17.60
N THR A 231 -0.97 -15.06 -17.53
CA THR A 231 -1.59 -15.46 -16.25
C THR A 231 -0.80 -16.51 -15.48
N GLU A 232 0.08 -17.26 -16.16
CA GLU A 232 0.90 -18.34 -15.60
C GLU A 232 2.33 -17.86 -15.26
N THR A 233 2.61 -16.57 -15.37
CA THR A 233 3.93 -16.03 -15.01
C THR A 233 4.14 -16.16 -13.50
N THR A 234 5.31 -16.68 -13.12
CA THR A 234 5.84 -16.74 -11.75
C THR A 234 7.00 -15.76 -11.60
N ASP A 235 7.25 -15.27 -10.39
CA ASP A 235 8.43 -14.45 -10.07
C ASP A 235 9.74 -15.25 -10.10
#